data_AF-A0A7X8HBC7-F1
#
_entry.id   AF-A0A7X8HBC7-F1
#
_cell.length_a   1.000
_cell.length_b   1.000
_cell.length_c   1.000
_cell.angle_alpha   90.00
_cell.angle_beta   90.00
_cell.angle_gamma   90.00
#
_symmetry.space_group_name_H-M   'P 1'
#
loop_
_entity.id
_entity.type
_entity.pdbx_description
1 polymer ?
#
loop_
_entity_poly.entity_id
_entity_poly.type
_entity_poly.pdbx_seq_one_letter_code
_entity_poly.pdbx_strand_id
1 'polypeptide(L)'
;MTETSSIKNEIQTLVRDWEERLISLPEETITQRRNSQNRTVKQILGHLVDSTSNNIHRIVHLQYQQSPLTFPNYATFGNNDRWIAIQNYQNEDWNNLVQLWKYSLIHFCHVIQNVDDSKLENEWIA
;
A
#
# COMPACT_ATOMS: atom_id res chain seq x y z
N MET A 1 20.75 -6.22 -2.53
CA MET A 1 20.03 -7.10 -3.50
C MET A 1 19.35 -8.37 -2.95
N THR A 2 19.95 -9.22 -2.11
CA THR A 2 19.32 -10.48 -1.64
C THR A 2 18.05 -10.24 -0.81
N GLU A 3 18.05 -9.20 0.01
CA GLU A 3 16.94 -8.85 0.90
C GLU A 3 15.70 -8.37 0.15
N THR A 4 15.85 -7.40 -0.77
CA THR A 4 14.75 -6.92 -1.61
C THR A 4 14.16 -8.03 -2.49
N SER A 5 14.96 -9.04 -2.83
CA SER A 5 14.50 -10.21 -3.61
C SER A 5 13.63 -11.14 -2.77
N SER A 6 13.99 -11.37 -1.50
CA SER A 6 13.14 -12.13 -0.57
C SER A 6 11.80 -11.42 -0.35
N ILE A 7 11.83 -10.11 -0.07
CA ILE A 7 10.63 -9.29 0.12
C ILE A 7 9.71 -9.34 -1.11
N LYS A 8 10.28 -9.18 -2.31
CA LYS A 8 9.52 -9.31 -3.56
C LYS A 8 8.80 -10.66 -3.65
N ASN A 9 9.50 -11.76 -3.40
CA ASN A 9 8.93 -13.11 -3.54
C ASN A 9 7.80 -13.35 -2.54
N GLU A 10 7.94 -12.86 -1.32
CA GLU A 10 6.91 -12.91 -0.29
C GLU A 10 5.67 -12.11 -0.71
N ILE A 11 5.84 -10.84 -1.12
CA ILE A 11 4.74 -10.00 -1.59
C ILE A 11 4.03 -10.64 -2.79
N GLN A 12 4.77 -11.16 -3.77
CA GLN A 12 4.17 -11.81 -4.95
C GLN A 12 3.37 -13.07 -4.59
N THR A 13 3.85 -13.84 -3.61
CA THR A 13 3.13 -15.00 -3.08
C THR A 13 1.84 -14.56 -2.39
N LEU A 14 1.91 -13.57 -1.49
CA LEU A 14 0.74 -13.04 -0.78
C LEU A 14 -0.28 -12.44 -1.75
N VAL A 15 0.15 -11.66 -2.74
CA VAL A 15 -0.75 -11.06 -3.74
C VAL A 15 -1.50 -12.14 -4.51
N ARG A 16 -0.81 -13.18 -4.99
CA ARG A 16 -1.43 -14.29 -5.70
C ARG A 16 -2.44 -15.03 -4.81
N ASP A 17 -2.05 -15.35 -3.58
CA ASP A 17 -2.87 -16.16 -2.67
C ASP A 17 -4.09 -15.39 -2.15
N TRP A 18 -4.00 -14.06 -2.03
CA TRP A 18 -5.08 -13.21 -1.52
C TRP A 18 -6.00 -12.65 -2.60
N GLU A 19 -5.56 -12.50 -3.86
CA GLU A 19 -6.43 -12.00 -4.94
C GLU A 19 -7.72 -12.82 -5.05
N GLU A 20 -7.61 -14.15 -5.19
CA GLU A 20 -8.76 -15.04 -5.32
C GLU A 20 -9.65 -15.02 -4.06
N ARG A 21 -9.01 -14.93 -2.87
CA ARG A 21 -9.74 -14.84 -1.59
C ARG A 21 -10.52 -13.54 -1.50
N LEU A 22 -9.95 -12.42 -1.90
CA LEU A 22 -10.61 -11.11 -1.87
C LEU A 22 -11.78 -11.05 -2.86
N ILE A 23 -11.59 -11.55 -4.08
CA ILE A 23 -12.63 -11.59 -5.12
C ILE A 23 -13.81 -12.48 -4.70
N SER A 24 -13.54 -13.57 -3.98
CA SER A 24 -14.58 -14.51 -3.52
C SER A 24 -15.31 -14.09 -2.23
N LEU A 25 -14.94 -12.97 -1.61
CA LEU A 25 -15.62 -12.51 -0.40
C LEU A 25 -17.08 -12.10 -0.70
N PRO A 26 -18.05 -12.48 0.17
CA PRO A 26 -19.43 -12.03 0.02
C PRO A 26 -19.57 -10.51 0.11
N GLU A 27 -20.50 -9.93 -0.66
CA GLU A 27 -20.75 -8.48 -0.70
C GLU A 27 -21.01 -7.89 0.70
N GLU A 28 -21.81 -8.58 1.52
CA GLU A 28 -22.07 -8.18 2.90
C GLU A 28 -20.79 -8.15 3.74
N THR A 29 -19.89 -9.11 3.53
CA THR A 29 -18.61 -9.15 4.24
C THR A 29 -17.74 -7.96 3.86
N ILE A 30 -17.66 -7.63 2.56
CA ILE A 30 -16.81 -6.54 2.10
C ILE A 30 -17.35 -5.15 2.48
N THR A 31 -18.67 -5.01 2.57
CA THR A 31 -19.34 -3.71 2.80
C THR A 31 -19.74 -3.45 4.26
N GLN A 32 -20.03 -4.48 5.06
CA GLN A 32 -20.63 -4.32 6.40
C GLN A 32 -19.71 -4.70 7.55
N ARG A 33 -18.87 -5.74 7.42
CA ARG A 33 -17.99 -6.14 8.54
C ARG A 33 -16.98 -5.05 8.83
N ARG A 34 -16.74 -4.80 10.12
CA ARG A 34 -15.82 -3.75 10.59
C ARG A 34 -14.77 -4.28 11.55
N ASN A 35 -13.58 -3.70 11.50
CA ASN A 35 -12.54 -3.93 12.49
C ASN A 35 -12.73 -3.03 13.73
N SER A 36 -11.81 -3.12 14.71
CA SER A 36 -11.83 -2.29 15.93
C SER A 36 -11.65 -0.79 15.68
N GLN A 37 -11.14 -0.40 14.50
CA GLN A 37 -11.04 1.00 14.05
C GLN A 37 -12.26 1.43 13.23
N ASN A 38 -13.34 0.65 13.24
CA ASN A 38 -14.59 0.91 12.53
C ASN A 38 -14.46 0.95 10.97
N ARG A 39 -13.41 0.36 10.41
CA ARG A 39 -13.17 0.29 8.96
C ARG A 39 -13.76 -0.97 8.34
N THR A 40 -14.39 -0.84 7.18
CA THR A 40 -14.86 -1.98 6.38
C THR A 40 -13.70 -2.68 5.66
N VAL A 41 -13.91 -3.88 5.15
CA VAL A 41 -12.89 -4.58 4.34
C VAL A 41 -12.51 -3.75 3.11
N LYS A 42 -13.49 -3.11 2.44
CA LYS A 42 -13.20 -2.16 1.35
C LYS A 42 -12.25 -1.04 1.78
N GLN A 43 -12.54 -0.40 2.91
CA GLN A 43 -11.70 0.67 3.45
C GLN A 43 -10.31 0.19 3.87
N ILE A 44 -10.19 -1.04 4.38
CA ILE A 44 -8.91 -1.64 4.73
C ILE A 44 -8.08 -1.90 3.47
N LEU A 45 -8.68 -2.47 2.41
CA LEU A 45 -7.95 -2.73 1.17
C LEU A 45 -7.54 -1.43 0.47
N GLY A 46 -8.43 -0.44 0.41
CA GLY A 46 -8.08 0.89 -0.11
C GLY A 46 -7.00 1.58 0.71
N HIS A 47 -7.02 1.44 2.02
CA HIS A 47 -5.94 1.93 2.86
C HIS A 47 -4.58 1.27 2.55
N LEU A 48 -4.56 -0.01 2.16
CA LEU A 48 -3.33 -0.65 1.68
C LEU A 48 -2.84 -0.02 0.37
N VAL A 49 -3.74 0.35 -0.54
CA VAL A 49 -3.39 1.10 -1.77
C VAL A 49 -2.75 2.44 -1.41
N ASP A 50 -3.34 3.21 -0.49
CA ASP A 50 -2.77 4.49 -0.02
C ASP A 50 -1.35 4.32 0.55
N SER A 51 -1.13 3.25 1.33
CA SER A 51 0.17 2.93 1.91
C SER A 51 1.19 2.55 0.83
N THR A 52 0.80 1.70 -0.12
CA THR A 52 1.67 1.31 -1.24
C THR A 52 2.07 2.53 -2.08
N SER A 53 1.12 3.40 -2.43
CA SER A 53 1.43 4.60 -3.23
C SER A 53 2.37 5.56 -2.49
N ASN A 54 2.14 5.80 -1.19
CA ASN A 54 3.03 6.62 -0.36
C ASN A 54 4.44 6.03 -0.32
N ASN A 55 4.57 4.73 -0.10
CA ASN A 55 5.88 4.10 0.00
C ASN A 55 6.62 4.08 -1.33
N ILE A 56 5.93 3.90 -2.46
CA ILE A 56 6.54 4.04 -3.79
C ILE A 56 7.17 5.44 -3.94
N HIS A 57 6.40 6.50 -3.65
CA HIS A 57 6.93 7.85 -3.74
C HIS A 57 8.08 8.10 -2.78
N ARG A 58 7.96 7.69 -1.50
CA ARG A 58 9.04 7.82 -0.52
C ARG A 58 10.32 7.18 -1.02
N ILE A 59 10.26 5.93 -1.47
CA ILE A 59 11.42 5.21 -1.99
C ILE A 59 12.04 5.98 -3.14
N VAL A 60 11.24 6.35 -4.15
CA VAL A 60 11.73 7.09 -5.32
C VAL A 60 12.40 8.42 -4.91
N HIS A 61 11.80 9.19 -4.01
CA HIS A 61 12.39 10.45 -3.54
C HIS A 61 13.70 10.22 -2.76
N LEU A 62 13.77 9.19 -1.92
CA LEU A 62 14.98 8.83 -1.17
C LEU A 62 16.12 8.37 -2.06
N GLN A 63 15.87 7.96 -3.31
CA GLN A 63 16.95 7.57 -4.24
C GLN A 63 17.78 8.76 -4.74
N TYR A 64 17.24 9.99 -4.76
CA TYR A 64 17.91 11.13 -5.38
C TYR A 64 17.94 12.41 -4.55
N GLN A 65 17.08 12.56 -3.54
CA GLN A 65 17.07 13.74 -2.69
C GLN A 65 18.05 13.63 -1.52
N GLN A 66 18.35 14.76 -0.88
CA GLN A 66 19.21 14.78 0.30
C GLN A 66 18.51 14.12 1.49
N SER A 67 19.27 13.32 2.24
CA SER A 67 18.84 12.72 3.50
C SER A 67 19.22 13.63 4.68
N PRO A 68 18.33 13.87 5.66
CA PRO A 68 16.96 13.37 5.72
C PRO A 68 16.01 14.15 4.80
N LEU A 69 15.10 13.43 4.15
CA LEU A 69 14.05 13.99 3.31
C LEU A 69 12.86 14.44 4.17
N THR A 70 12.42 15.69 4.07
CA THR A 70 11.09 16.08 4.58
C THR A 70 10.01 15.53 3.63
N PHE A 71 9.19 14.60 4.13
CA PHE A 71 8.13 13.96 3.34
C PHE A 71 6.76 14.13 4.01
N PRO A 72 5.67 14.37 3.25
CA PRO A 72 4.34 14.53 3.83
C PRO A 72 3.93 13.39 4.77
N ASN A 73 3.46 13.76 5.95
CA ASN A 73 2.93 12.80 6.91
C ASN A 73 1.56 12.28 6.47
N TYR A 74 1.46 10.99 6.15
CA TYR A 74 0.17 10.33 5.92
C TYR A 74 -0.31 9.50 7.12
N ALA A 75 0.60 9.10 8.03
CA ALA A 75 0.37 8.02 8.98
C ALA A 75 -0.26 8.46 10.31
N THR A 76 0.00 9.69 10.75
CA THR A 76 -0.42 10.18 12.07
C THR A 76 -1.49 11.27 11.97
N PHE A 77 -1.94 11.77 13.11
CA PHE A 77 -2.91 12.89 13.20
C PHE A 77 -4.24 12.65 12.45
N GLY A 78 -4.68 11.39 12.37
CA GLY A 78 -5.91 10.99 11.70
C GLY A 78 -5.87 11.05 10.17
N ASN A 79 -4.68 11.20 9.57
CA ASN A 79 -4.54 11.34 8.12
C ASN A 79 -4.97 10.08 7.36
N ASN A 80 -4.78 8.89 7.92
CA ASN A 80 -5.28 7.65 7.31
C ASN A 80 -6.79 7.69 7.09
N ASP A 81 -7.55 8.05 8.12
CA ASP A 81 -9.02 8.10 8.03
C ASP A 81 -9.47 9.21 7.07
N ARG A 82 -8.76 10.33 7.06
CA ARG A 82 -9.00 11.41 6.09
C ARG A 82 -8.78 10.96 4.65
N TRP A 83 -7.71 10.22 4.36
CA TRP A 83 -7.41 9.72 3.02
C TRP A 83 -8.43 8.68 2.56
N ILE A 84 -8.76 7.72 3.43
CA ILE A 84 -9.80 6.72 3.19
C ILE A 84 -11.14 7.40 2.84
N ALA A 85 -11.49 8.48 3.55
CA ALA A 85 -12.70 9.24 3.29
C ALA A 85 -12.64 10.00 1.95
N ILE A 86 -11.51 10.65 1.63
CA ILE A 86 -11.32 11.39 0.37
C ILE A 86 -11.42 10.45 -0.84
N GLN A 87 -10.78 9.29 -0.77
CA GLN A 87 -10.79 8.28 -1.84
C GLN A 87 -12.16 7.59 -1.98
N ASN A 88 -13.03 7.70 -0.98
CA ASN A 88 -14.38 7.13 -0.98
C ASN A 88 -14.40 5.60 -1.24
N TYR A 89 -13.44 4.88 -0.66
CA TYR A 89 -13.27 3.43 -0.88
C TYR A 89 -14.50 2.57 -0.59
N GLN A 90 -15.40 3.03 0.29
CA GLN A 90 -16.64 2.31 0.58
C GLN A 90 -17.51 2.13 -0.67
N ASN A 91 -17.50 3.12 -1.56
CA ASN A 91 -18.34 3.16 -2.76
C ASN A 91 -17.59 2.80 -4.05
N GLU A 92 -16.31 2.46 -3.97
CA GLU A 92 -15.54 2.00 -5.12
C GLU A 92 -15.96 0.59 -5.55
N ASP A 93 -15.86 0.30 -6.85
CA ASP A 93 -16.06 -1.04 -7.37
C ASP A 93 -15.04 -2.01 -6.77
N TRP A 94 -15.52 -3.15 -6.28
CA TRP A 94 -14.68 -4.08 -5.53
C TRP A 94 -13.62 -4.74 -6.41
N ASN A 95 -13.97 -5.13 -7.63
CA ASN A 95 -13.04 -5.81 -8.53
C ASN A 95 -11.92 -4.85 -8.95
N ASN A 96 -12.28 -3.61 -9.30
CA ASN A 96 -11.30 -2.56 -9.62
C ASN A 96 -10.35 -2.30 -8.44
N LEU A 97 -10.88 -2.19 -7.21
CA LEU A 97 -10.06 -1.95 -6.02
C LEU A 97 -9.09 -3.11 -5.74
N VAL A 98 -9.54 -4.37 -5.89
CA VAL A 98 -8.66 -5.54 -5.76
C VAL A 98 -7.56 -5.55 -6.81
N GLN A 99 -7.90 -5.23 -8.07
CA GLN A 99 -6.89 -5.15 -9.13
C GLN A 99 -5.91 -3.99 -8.87
N LEU A 100 -6.39 -2.83 -8.42
CA LEU A 100 -5.54 -1.69 -8.06
C LEU A 100 -4.55 -2.07 -6.96
N TRP A 101 -5.01 -2.70 -5.89
CA TRP A 101 -4.15 -3.22 -4.80
C TRP A 101 -3.10 -4.21 -5.30
N LYS A 102 -3.50 -5.17 -6.15
CA LYS A 102 -2.59 -6.15 -6.75
C LYS A 102 -1.51 -5.47 -7.58
N TYR A 103 -1.91 -4.62 -8.52
CA TYR A 103 -0.97 -3.99 -9.45
C TYR A 103 -0.10 -2.93 -8.77
N SER A 104 -0.59 -2.24 -7.73
CA SER A 104 0.23 -1.34 -6.92
C SER A 104 1.34 -2.09 -6.19
N LEU A 105 1.05 -3.26 -5.61
CA LEU A 105 2.05 -4.09 -4.94
C LEU A 105 3.04 -4.74 -5.92
N ILE A 106 2.58 -5.19 -7.09
CA ILE A 106 3.48 -5.67 -8.16
C ILE A 106 4.42 -4.54 -8.60
N HIS A 107 3.91 -3.33 -8.76
CA HIS A 107 4.73 -2.18 -9.10
C HIS A 107 5.70 -1.80 -7.97
N PHE A 108 5.27 -1.86 -6.71
CA PHE A 108 6.17 -1.70 -5.56
C PHE A 108 7.32 -2.70 -5.60
N CYS A 109 7.05 -3.98 -5.88
CA CYS A 109 8.09 -5.00 -6.06
C CYS A 109 9.06 -4.65 -7.20
N HIS A 110 8.57 -4.08 -8.30
CA HIS A 110 9.44 -3.58 -9.38
C HIS A 110 10.33 -2.45 -8.89
N VAL A 111 9.79 -1.46 -8.16
CA VAL A 111 10.55 -0.31 -7.65
C VAL A 111 11.67 -0.76 -6.71
N ILE A 112 11.39 -1.59 -5.70
CA ILE A 112 12.40 -2.02 -4.71
C ILE A 112 13.51 -2.91 -5.30
N GLN A 113 13.31 -3.47 -6.48
CA GLN A 113 14.33 -4.25 -7.19
C GLN A 113 15.30 -3.37 -8.00
N ASN A 114 14.99 -2.09 -8.17
CA ASN A 114 15.74 -1.16 -9.01
C ASN A 114 16.33 0.01 -8.21
N VAL A 115 16.29 -0.04 -6.88
CA VAL A 115 16.94 0.96 -6.03
C VAL A 115 18.46 0.80 -6.06
N ASP A 116 19.17 1.91 -5.89
CA ASP A 116 20.60 1.97 -5.61
C ASP A 116 20.84 1.55 -4.15
N ASP A 117 21.55 0.43 -3.97
CA ASP A 117 21.89 -0.13 -2.66
C ASP A 117 22.67 0.89 -1.78
N SER A 118 23.35 1.90 -2.36
CA SER A 118 24.03 2.96 -1.60
C SER A 118 23.10 3.96 -0.92
N LYS A 119 21.79 3.92 -1.24
CA LYS A 119 20.76 4.83 -0.71
C LYS A 119 19.86 4.18 0.34
N LEU A 120 20.11 2.91 0.71
CA LEU A 120 19.24 2.17 1.64
C LEU A 120 19.21 2.78 3.05
N GLU A 121 20.27 3.50 3.44
CA GLU A 121 20.36 4.20 4.73
C GLU A 121 19.78 5.65 4.67
N ASN A 122 19.16 6.05 3.55
CA ASN A 122 18.50 7.34 3.47
C ASN A 122 17.18 7.32 4.26
N GLU A 123 16.93 8.40 5.01
CA GLU A 123 15.80 8.50 5.92
C GLU A 123 14.87 9.65 5.52
N TRP A 124 13.61 9.56 5.94
CA TRP A 124 12.67 10.67 5.86
C TRP A 124 12.24 11.11 7.26
N ILE A 125 11.86 12.38 7.36
CA ILE A 125 11.21 12.98 8.52
C ILE A 125 9.82 13.48 8.11
N ALA A 126 8.87 13.37 9.04
CA ALA A 126 7.45 13.67 8.85
C ALA A 126 7.03 14.96 9.54
#